data_AF-A0A1B0ZN01-F1
#
_entry.id   AF-A0A1B0ZN01-F1
#
_cell.length_a   1.000
_cell.length_b   1.000
_cell.length_c   1.000
_cell.angle_alpha   90.00
_cell.angle_beta   90.00
_cell.angle_gamma   90.00
#
_symmetry.space_group_name_H-M   'P 1'
#
loop_
_entity.id
_entity.type
_entity.pdbx_description
1 polymer ?
#
loop_
_entity_poly.entity_id
_entity_poly.type
_entity_poly.pdbx_seq_one_letter_code
_entity_poly.pdbx_strand_id
1 'polypeptide(L)'
;MQIDETFRSISRLTENWPGRAVGPRGVVRYLNSAGTLPPILWFFNAAHEPARFHATLDPERPFFALRSLNLIMKPSPERDEIGADMAHHLADALTGMLPKEIAVVGGNCQGAPFAICFARRLLELGHDIKSVAAIDAIPDYAIPVPVLLNFGAEAPERNPFMQDQCVTKRRVENLFPAYEQASLPCGHGKYFEAENLPYLIANIEKFIGSRIRAEEQQ
;
A
#
# COMPACT_ATOMS: atom_id res chain seq x y z
N MET A 1 -1.56 13.84 -20.27
CA MET A 1 -0.15 13.39 -20.13
C MET A 1 -0.15 11.88 -20.27
N GLN A 2 0.32 11.34 -21.40
CA GLN A 2 0.22 9.89 -21.69
C GLN A 2 1.05 9.12 -20.66
N ILE A 3 0.50 8.05 -20.08
CA ILE A 3 1.06 7.22 -18.99
C ILE A 3 2.59 6.97 -19.02
N ASP A 4 3.20 6.92 -20.21
CA ASP A 4 4.65 6.82 -20.40
C ASP A 4 5.46 7.93 -19.70
N GLU A 5 4.98 9.17 -19.74
CA GLU A 5 5.64 10.31 -19.10
C GLU A 5 5.58 10.22 -17.57
N THR A 6 4.45 9.73 -17.05
CA THR A 6 4.29 9.42 -15.63
C THR A 6 5.31 8.36 -15.21
N PHE A 7 5.42 7.25 -15.95
CA PHE A 7 6.40 6.22 -15.63
C PHE A 7 7.85 6.68 -15.79
N ARG A 8 8.14 7.56 -16.76
CA ARG A 8 9.47 8.17 -16.90
C ARG A 8 9.83 9.06 -15.71
N SER A 9 8.86 9.79 -15.17
CA SER A 9 9.07 10.61 -13.97
C SER A 9 9.28 9.73 -12.73
N ILE A 10 8.50 8.66 -12.60
CA ILE A 10 8.66 7.69 -11.51
C ILE A 10 10.02 6.99 -11.58
N SER A 11 10.46 6.54 -12.75
CA SER A 11 11.72 5.80 -12.90
C SER A 11 12.93 6.62 -12.45
N ARG A 12 12.89 7.94 -12.62
CA ARG A 12 13.90 8.87 -12.10
C ARG A 12 13.88 8.93 -10.57
N LEU A 13 12.69 8.98 -9.96
CA LEU A 13 12.55 9.03 -8.50
C LEU A 13 12.91 7.70 -7.82
N THR A 14 12.77 6.59 -8.53
CA THR A 14 13.07 5.26 -8.00
C THR A 14 14.44 4.73 -8.43
N GLU A 15 15.24 5.49 -9.18
CA GLU A 15 16.52 5.05 -9.79
C GLU A 15 17.45 4.38 -8.76
N ASN A 16 17.60 5.00 -7.60
CA ASN A 16 18.50 4.57 -6.52
C ASN A 16 17.82 3.75 -5.42
N TRP A 17 16.57 3.32 -5.63
CA TRP A 17 15.90 2.45 -4.66
C TRP A 17 16.53 1.04 -4.69
N PRO A 18 16.63 0.37 -3.53
CA PRO A 18 17.18 -0.99 -3.48
C PRO A 18 16.29 -1.98 -4.22
N GLY A 19 16.87 -3.07 -4.72
CA GLY A 19 16.15 -4.17 -5.38
C GLY A 19 16.21 -4.15 -6.90
N ARG A 20 15.74 -5.26 -7.48
CA ARG A 20 15.69 -5.44 -8.94
C ARG A 20 14.59 -4.57 -9.53
N ALA A 21 14.91 -3.77 -10.55
CA ALA A 21 13.92 -2.97 -11.28
C ALA A 21 13.00 -3.88 -12.10
N VAL A 22 11.69 -3.72 -11.96
CA VAL A 22 10.66 -4.49 -12.67
C VAL A 22 9.50 -3.58 -13.09
N GLY A 23 8.61 -4.11 -13.95
CA GLY A 23 7.48 -3.35 -14.49
C GLY A 23 7.88 -2.32 -15.56
N PRO A 24 6.93 -1.49 -16.02
CA PRO A 24 7.17 -0.51 -17.06
C PRO A 24 8.30 0.44 -16.67
N ARG A 25 9.32 0.58 -17.52
CA ARG A 25 10.51 1.43 -17.25
C ARG A 25 11.24 1.13 -15.93
N GLY A 26 11.08 -0.06 -15.35
CA GLY A 26 11.73 -0.44 -14.09
C GLY A 26 11.26 0.36 -12.87
N VAL A 27 10.04 0.89 -12.91
CA VAL A 27 9.49 1.79 -11.88
C VAL A 27 9.22 1.11 -10.54
N VAL A 28 9.06 -0.22 -10.54
CA VAL A 28 8.84 -1.01 -9.32
C VAL A 28 10.15 -1.67 -8.90
N ARG A 29 10.37 -1.76 -7.59
CA ARG A 29 11.52 -2.48 -7.04
C ARG A 29 11.10 -3.76 -6.37
N TYR A 30 11.70 -4.85 -6.81
CA TYR A 30 11.47 -6.18 -6.26
C TYR A 30 12.64 -6.60 -5.38
N LEU A 31 12.33 -6.91 -4.13
CA LEU A 31 13.25 -7.32 -3.08
C LEU A 31 12.83 -8.70 -2.54
N ASN A 32 13.77 -9.40 -1.90
CA ASN A 32 13.55 -10.72 -1.29
C ASN A 32 12.97 -11.75 -2.29
N SER A 33 13.51 -11.79 -3.52
CA SER A 33 12.94 -12.60 -4.60
C SER A 33 13.04 -14.11 -4.41
N ALA A 34 13.85 -14.56 -3.46
CA ALA A 34 13.97 -15.97 -3.08
C ALA A 34 13.02 -16.35 -1.93
N GLY A 35 12.34 -15.37 -1.32
CA GLY A 35 11.43 -15.60 -0.20
C GLY A 35 10.21 -16.44 -0.60
N THR A 36 9.72 -17.20 0.35
CA THR A 36 8.65 -18.19 0.15
C THR A 36 7.29 -17.74 0.69
N LEU A 37 7.24 -16.68 1.49
CA LEU A 37 5.99 -16.16 2.06
C LEU A 37 5.20 -15.35 1.02
N PRO A 38 3.87 -15.20 1.17
CA PRO A 38 3.09 -14.34 0.28
C PRO A 38 3.57 -12.88 0.35
N PRO A 39 3.72 -12.17 -0.78
CA PRO A 39 4.41 -10.89 -0.86
C PRO A 39 3.64 -9.72 -0.23
N ILE A 40 4.39 -8.68 0.09
CA ILE A 40 3.87 -7.34 0.41
C ILE A 40 4.12 -6.42 -0.80
N LEU A 41 3.10 -5.66 -1.20
CA LEU A 41 3.19 -4.66 -2.26
C LEU A 41 2.82 -3.30 -1.68
N TRP A 42 3.69 -2.30 -1.78
CA TRP A 42 3.48 -1.04 -1.07
C TRP A 42 3.82 0.21 -1.89
N PHE A 43 2.90 1.18 -1.93
CA PHE A 43 3.10 2.50 -2.53
C PHE A 43 3.68 3.51 -1.53
N PHE A 44 4.88 4.03 -1.83
CA PHE A 44 5.62 4.98 -1.01
C PHE A 44 5.62 6.40 -1.56
N ASN A 45 5.73 7.40 -0.67
CA ASN A 45 5.75 8.83 -0.96
C ASN A 45 7.14 9.47 -0.90
N ALA A 46 8.15 8.83 -0.30
CA ALA A 46 9.53 9.33 -0.26
C ALA A 46 10.58 8.23 -0.54
N ALA A 47 11.76 8.63 -1.00
CA ALA A 47 12.79 7.70 -1.46
C ALA A 47 13.45 6.86 -0.35
N HIS A 48 13.42 7.35 0.90
CA HIS A 48 14.01 6.65 2.04
C HIS A 48 13.06 5.60 2.64
N GLU A 49 11.74 5.70 2.41
CA GLU A 49 10.74 4.85 3.05
C GLU A 49 10.87 3.37 2.65
N PRO A 50 11.07 3.00 1.36
CA PRO A 50 11.16 1.59 0.96
C PRO A 50 12.33 0.86 1.59
N ALA A 51 13.50 1.50 1.66
CA ALA A 51 14.72 0.90 2.23
C ALA A 51 14.55 0.63 3.72
N ARG A 52 13.93 1.57 4.45
CA ARG A 52 13.65 1.38 5.88
C ARG A 52 12.61 0.30 6.10
N PHE A 53 11.51 0.34 5.36
CA PHE A 53 10.45 -0.68 5.44
C PHE A 53 11.00 -2.09 5.18
N HIS A 54 11.76 -2.26 4.09
CA HIS A 54 12.40 -3.53 3.74
C HIS A 54 13.33 -4.06 4.83
N ALA A 55 14.13 -3.19 5.46
CA ALA A 55 15.07 -3.59 6.52
C ALA A 55 14.38 -4.20 7.76
N THR A 56 13.08 -4.01 7.91
CA THR A 56 12.27 -4.56 9.01
C THR A 56 11.41 -5.76 8.63
N LEU A 57 11.37 -6.14 7.35
CA LEU A 57 10.61 -7.29 6.89
C LEU A 57 11.37 -8.59 7.11
N ASP A 58 10.61 -9.67 7.26
CA ASP A 58 11.14 -11.03 7.17
C ASP A 58 11.84 -11.21 5.80
N PRO A 59 13.12 -11.67 5.76
CA PRO A 59 13.81 -11.97 4.50
C PRO A 59 13.07 -12.97 3.60
N GLU A 60 12.22 -13.83 4.16
CA GLU A 60 11.39 -14.78 3.43
C GLU A 60 10.13 -14.13 2.83
N ARG A 61 9.88 -12.84 3.10
CA ARG A 61 8.76 -12.08 2.55
C ARG A 61 9.20 -11.34 1.28
N PRO A 62 8.79 -11.77 0.07
CA PRO A 62 9.03 -11.01 -1.14
C PRO A 62 8.32 -9.66 -1.05
N PHE A 63 8.96 -8.62 -1.56
CA PHE A 63 8.51 -7.25 -1.36
C PHE A 63 8.61 -6.44 -2.64
N PHE A 64 7.50 -5.80 -3.01
CA PHE A 64 7.41 -4.88 -4.14
C PHE A 64 7.22 -3.46 -3.63
N ALA A 65 8.24 -2.62 -3.81
CA ALA A 65 8.13 -1.20 -3.53
C ALA A 65 7.68 -0.45 -4.79
N LEU A 66 6.53 0.20 -4.68
CA LEU A 66 5.90 1.04 -5.69
C LEU A 66 5.98 2.50 -5.25
N ARG A 67 5.80 3.41 -6.19
CA ARG A 67 5.98 4.85 -5.99
C ARG A 67 4.69 5.59 -6.30
N SER A 68 4.27 6.48 -5.39
CA SER A 68 3.16 7.40 -5.64
C SER A 68 3.58 8.57 -6.55
N LEU A 69 2.62 9.43 -6.89
CA LEU A 69 2.84 10.65 -7.67
C LEU A 69 3.37 11.82 -6.83
N ASN A 70 3.80 11.58 -5.59
CA ASN A 70 4.32 12.62 -4.72
C ASN A 70 5.60 13.20 -5.32
N LEU A 71 5.69 14.53 -5.37
CA LEU A 71 6.70 15.32 -6.10
C LEU A 71 6.59 15.32 -7.64
N ILE A 72 5.66 14.55 -8.23
CA ILE A 72 5.38 14.58 -9.67
C ILE A 72 4.18 15.48 -9.96
N MET A 73 3.11 15.33 -9.17
CA MET A 73 1.86 16.07 -9.34
C MET A 73 1.34 16.62 -8.01
N LYS A 74 0.79 17.83 -8.06
CA LYS A 74 0.09 18.44 -6.91
C LYS A 74 -1.25 17.74 -6.67
N PRO A 75 -1.76 17.73 -5.42
CA PRO A 75 -3.10 17.26 -5.14
C PRO A 75 -4.16 17.91 -6.03
N SER A 76 -4.89 17.08 -6.77
CA SER A 76 -5.94 17.49 -7.72
C SER A 76 -6.73 16.25 -8.15
N PRO A 77 -7.98 16.41 -8.63
CA PRO A 77 -8.73 15.30 -9.24
C PRO A 77 -7.98 14.63 -10.39
N GLU A 78 -7.30 15.40 -11.24
CA GLU A 78 -6.50 14.89 -12.36
C GLU A 78 -5.35 13.97 -11.89
N ARG A 79 -4.68 14.31 -10.77
CA ARG A 79 -3.67 13.44 -10.16
C ARG A 79 -4.29 12.11 -9.74
N ASP A 80 -5.49 12.14 -9.17
CA ASP A 80 -6.13 10.95 -8.63
C ASP A 80 -6.57 10.02 -9.77
N GLU A 81 -7.07 10.58 -10.87
CA GLU A 81 -7.35 9.85 -12.12
C GLU A 81 -6.09 9.23 -12.73
N ILE A 82 -5.03 10.02 -12.94
CA ILE A 82 -3.75 9.51 -13.47
C ILE A 82 -3.14 8.46 -12.54
N GLY A 83 -3.25 8.64 -11.23
CA GLY A 83 -2.73 7.71 -10.24
C GLY A 83 -3.50 6.38 -10.21
N ALA A 84 -4.82 6.41 -10.41
CA ALA A 84 -5.63 5.21 -10.58
C ALA A 84 -5.27 4.49 -11.89
N ASP A 85 -5.13 5.22 -13.00
CA ASP A 85 -4.69 4.65 -14.27
C ASP A 85 -3.30 4.02 -14.16
N MET A 86 -2.37 4.70 -13.49
CA MET A 86 -1.03 4.19 -13.20
C MET A 86 -1.09 2.89 -12.38
N ALA A 87 -1.93 2.84 -11.35
CA ALA A 87 -2.13 1.64 -10.56
C ALA A 87 -2.65 0.47 -11.42
N HIS A 88 -3.61 0.71 -12.31
CA HIS A 88 -4.10 -0.34 -13.22
C HIS A 88 -3.01 -0.85 -14.17
N HIS A 89 -2.28 0.05 -14.82
CA HIS A 89 -1.19 -0.33 -15.74
C HIS A 89 -0.08 -1.10 -15.02
N LEU A 90 0.22 -0.76 -13.76
CA LEU A 90 1.20 -1.50 -12.96
C LEU A 90 0.70 -2.90 -12.62
N ALA A 91 -0.58 -3.07 -12.27
CA ALA A 91 -1.15 -4.37 -11.96
C ALA A 91 -1.10 -5.29 -13.20
N ASP A 92 -1.54 -4.79 -14.35
CA ASP A 92 -1.48 -5.52 -15.63
C ASP A 92 -0.04 -5.94 -15.97
N ALA A 93 0.92 -5.04 -15.81
CA ALA A 93 2.32 -5.30 -16.15
C ALA A 93 3.02 -6.26 -15.18
N LEU A 94 2.55 -6.36 -13.93
CA LEU A 94 3.15 -7.21 -12.90
C LEU A 94 2.46 -8.57 -12.76
N THR A 95 1.25 -8.75 -13.30
CA THR A 95 0.42 -9.95 -13.08
C THR A 95 1.16 -11.26 -13.36
N GLY A 96 1.94 -11.33 -14.43
CA GLY A 96 2.68 -12.54 -14.80
C GLY A 96 3.89 -12.85 -13.90
N MET A 97 4.34 -11.89 -13.09
CA MET A 97 5.45 -12.05 -12.16
C MET A 97 4.97 -12.30 -10.73
N LEU A 98 3.79 -11.77 -10.37
CA LEU A 98 3.26 -11.90 -9.02
C LEU A 98 2.73 -13.32 -8.78
N PRO A 99 2.96 -13.89 -7.58
CA PRO A 99 2.31 -15.13 -7.21
C PRO A 99 0.79 -14.93 -7.11
N LYS A 100 0.04 -16.04 -7.12
CA LYS A 100 -1.41 -16.00 -6.95
C LYS A 100 -1.79 -15.34 -5.61
N GLU A 101 -1.20 -15.79 -4.52
CA GLU A 101 -1.49 -15.28 -3.18
C GLU A 101 -0.63 -14.05 -2.85
N ILE A 102 -1.25 -13.04 -2.27
CA ILE A 102 -0.64 -11.76 -1.88
C ILE A 102 -1.06 -11.44 -0.45
N ALA A 103 -0.10 -11.22 0.45
CA ALA A 103 -0.41 -10.97 1.86
C ALA A 103 -1.11 -9.62 2.07
N VAL A 104 -0.51 -8.56 1.54
CA VAL A 104 -1.07 -7.21 1.67
C VAL A 104 -0.66 -6.33 0.50
N VAL A 105 -1.61 -5.50 0.06
CA VAL A 105 -1.34 -4.34 -0.78
C VAL A 105 -1.55 -3.09 0.07
N GLY A 106 -0.59 -2.18 0.11
CA GLY A 106 -0.72 -1.00 0.95
C GLY A 106 -0.12 0.28 0.39
N GLY A 107 -0.36 1.38 1.11
CA GLY A 107 0.19 2.68 0.77
C GLY A 107 0.03 3.68 1.91
N ASN A 108 0.89 4.68 1.96
CA ASN A 108 0.79 5.79 2.92
C ASN A 108 0.26 7.05 2.25
N CYS A 109 -0.60 7.81 2.94
CA CYS A 109 -1.17 9.09 2.49
C CYS A 109 -1.61 9.04 1.01
N GLN A 110 -0.89 9.73 0.09
CA GLN A 110 -1.20 9.74 -1.33
C GLN A 110 -1.11 8.36 -2.01
N GLY A 111 -0.27 7.46 -1.49
CA GLY A 111 -0.15 6.09 -2.00
C GLY A 111 -1.35 5.21 -1.69
N ALA A 112 -2.13 5.50 -0.64
CA ALA A 112 -3.23 4.63 -0.20
C ALA A 112 -4.39 4.53 -1.22
N PRO A 113 -4.87 5.63 -1.84
CA PRO A 113 -5.83 5.54 -2.94
C PRO A 113 -5.31 4.73 -4.15
N PHE A 114 -4.02 4.79 -4.45
CA PHE A 114 -3.44 4.02 -5.56
C PHE A 114 -3.31 2.53 -5.21
N ALA A 115 -2.97 2.23 -3.95
CA ALA A 115 -2.91 0.87 -3.44
C ALA A 115 -4.26 0.14 -3.57
N ILE A 116 -5.38 0.79 -3.27
CA ILE A 116 -6.69 0.14 -3.41
C ILE A 116 -7.08 -0.09 -4.88
N CYS A 117 -6.75 0.84 -5.79
CA CYS A 117 -7.00 0.67 -7.22
C CYS A 117 -6.16 -0.49 -7.78
N PHE A 118 -4.89 -0.55 -7.38
CA PHE A 118 -3.97 -1.63 -7.73
C PHE A 118 -4.47 -2.98 -7.21
N ALA A 119 -4.90 -3.05 -5.94
CA ALA A 119 -5.44 -4.26 -5.34
C ALA A 119 -6.72 -4.74 -6.04
N ARG A 120 -7.66 -3.84 -6.33
CA ARG A 120 -8.88 -4.18 -7.09
C ARG A 120 -8.54 -4.76 -8.45
N ARG A 121 -7.61 -4.15 -9.18
CA ARG A 121 -7.20 -4.65 -10.49
C ARG A 121 -6.54 -6.02 -10.41
N LEU A 122 -5.69 -6.25 -9.40
CA LEU A 122 -5.09 -7.57 -9.18
C LEU A 122 -6.13 -8.66 -8.85
N LEU A 123 -7.17 -8.34 -8.07
CA LEU A 123 -8.30 -9.25 -7.83
C LEU A 123 -9.04 -9.59 -9.14
N GLU A 124 -9.31 -8.60 -9.98
CA GLU A 124 -9.91 -8.80 -11.31
C GLU A 124 -9.04 -9.68 -12.23
N LEU A 125 -7.72 -9.61 -12.07
CA LEU A 125 -6.73 -10.43 -12.79
C LEU A 125 -6.55 -11.84 -12.17
N GLY A 126 -7.29 -12.18 -11.11
CA GLY A 126 -7.31 -13.51 -10.53
C GLY A 126 -6.29 -13.76 -9.42
N HIS A 127 -5.63 -12.71 -8.91
CA HIS A 127 -4.84 -12.82 -7.68
C HIS A 127 -5.76 -12.92 -6.45
N ASP A 128 -5.24 -13.55 -5.41
CA ASP A 128 -5.88 -13.66 -4.10
C ASP A 128 -5.15 -12.74 -3.11
N ILE A 129 -5.79 -11.64 -2.75
CA ILE A 129 -5.23 -10.63 -1.86
C ILE A 129 -5.87 -10.78 -0.49
N LYS A 130 -5.07 -11.09 0.53
CA LYS A 130 -5.58 -11.33 1.88
C LYS A 130 -6.03 -10.05 2.58
N SER A 131 -5.40 -8.92 2.26
CA SER A 131 -5.73 -7.64 2.89
C SER A 131 -5.24 -6.41 2.12
N VAL A 132 -5.82 -5.25 2.43
CA VAL A 132 -5.27 -3.93 2.09
C VAL A 132 -4.90 -3.15 3.34
N ALA A 133 -3.84 -2.34 3.28
CA ALA A 133 -3.44 -1.46 4.38
C ALA A 133 -3.26 -0.01 3.93
N ALA A 134 -3.78 0.94 4.71
CA ALA A 134 -3.60 2.37 4.49
C ALA A 134 -3.01 3.04 5.72
N ILE A 135 -2.19 4.08 5.52
CA ILE A 135 -1.69 4.96 6.59
C ILE A 135 -2.18 6.39 6.33
N ASP A 136 -2.80 7.01 7.33
CA ASP A 136 -3.28 8.40 7.29
C ASP A 136 -4.20 8.71 6.10
N ALA A 137 -4.99 7.71 5.69
CA ALA A 137 -5.97 7.82 4.64
C ALA A 137 -7.05 6.75 4.80
N ILE A 138 -8.28 7.09 4.39
CA ILE A 138 -9.35 6.12 4.14
C ILE A 138 -9.54 6.08 2.64
N PRO A 139 -9.20 4.98 1.96
CA PRO A 139 -9.44 4.85 0.53
C PRO A 139 -10.93 5.01 0.18
N ASP A 140 -11.24 5.66 -0.95
CA ASP A 140 -12.62 5.97 -1.37
C ASP A 140 -13.31 4.88 -2.19
N TYR A 141 -12.60 3.80 -2.52
CA TYR A 141 -13.11 2.72 -3.35
C TYR A 141 -13.47 1.51 -2.51
N ALA A 142 -14.59 0.86 -2.82
CA ALA A 142 -14.92 -0.41 -2.17
C ALA A 142 -13.95 -1.52 -2.61
N ILE A 143 -13.65 -2.47 -1.74
CA ILE A 143 -12.86 -3.66 -2.10
C ILE A 143 -13.34 -4.88 -1.30
N PRO A 144 -13.47 -6.07 -1.91
CA PRO A 144 -14.03 -7.24 -1.23
C PRO A 144 -13.00 -7.96 -0.33
N VAL A 145 -12.06 -7.23 0.26
CA VAL A 145 -11.04 -7.78 1.17
C VAL A 145 -10.94 -6.91 2.43
N PRO A 146 -10.51 -7.46 3.58
CA PRO A 146 -10.35 -6.70 4.81
C PRO A 146 -9.32 -5.56 4.69
N VAL A 147 -9.58 -4.44 5.37
CA VAL A 147 -8.71 -3.26 5.33
C VAL A 147 -8.16 -2.90 6.72
N LEU A 148 -6.84 -2.73 6.81
CA LEU A 148 -6.16 -2.14 7.97
C LEU A 148 -6.00 -0.63 7.78
N LEU A 149 -6.55 0.17 8.69
CA LEU A 149 -6.44 1.63 8.68
C LEU A 149 -5.52 2.07 9.82
N ASN A 150 -4.31 2.51 9.49
CA ASN A 150 -3.33 3.03 10.45
C ASN A 150 -3.42 4.55 10.52
N PHE A 151 -3.45 5.11 11.73
CA PHE A 151 -3.41 6.55 11.95
C PHE A 151 -2.33 6.95 12.96
N GLY A 152 -1.66 8.07 12.70
CA GLY A 152 -0.72 8.68 13.65
C GLY A 152 -1.44 9.25 14.88
N ALA A 153 -1.05 8.81 16.07
CA ALA A 153 -1.61 9.29 17.34
C ALA A 153 -1.34 10.78 17.59
N GLU A 154 -0.23 11.31 17.05
CA GLU A 154 0.14 12.72 17.19
C GLU A 154 -0.42 13.60 16.05
N ALA A 155 -1.27 13.05 15.18
CA ALA A 155 -1.94 13.76 14.08
C ALA A 155 -3.45 13.43 14.04
N PRO A 156 -4.21 13.67 15.14
CA PRO A 156 -5.62 13.30 15.23
C PRO A 156 -6.49 13.95 14.14
N GLU A 157 -6.10 15.11 13.61
CA GLU A 157 -6.76 15.78 12.50
C GLU A 157 -6.74 14.97 11.20
N ARG A 158 -5.83 14.00 11.06
CA ARG A 158 -5.73 13.08 9.93
C ARG A 158 -6.59 11.82 10.09
N ASN A 159 -7.14 11.58 11.28
CA ASN A 159 -8.00 10.45 11.56
C ASN A 159 -9.48 10.88 11.48
N PRO A 160 -10.22 10.53 10.40
CA PRO A 160 -11.62 10.94 10.27
C PRO A 160 -12.53 10.36 11.36
N PHE A 161 -12.14 9.25 12.00
CA PHE A 161 -12.88 8.71 13.14
C PHE A 161 -12.82 9.62 14.38
N MET A 162 -11.79 10.46 14.50
CA MET A 162 -11.69 11.47 15.57
C MET A 162 -12.50 12.73 15.26
N GLN A 163 -12.85 12.96 13.99
CA GLN A 163 -13.67 14.09 13.56
C GLN A 163 -15.16 13.77 13.69
N ASP A 164 -15.59 12.65 13.10
CA ASP A 164 -16.94 12.11 13.23
C ASP A 164 -16.90 10.59 13.15
N GLN A 165 -16.95 9.96 14.32
CA GLN A 165 -16.87 8.51 14.45
C GLN A 165 -18.05 7.80 13.77
N CYS A 166 -19.26 8.37 13.85
CA CYS A 166 -20.48 7.73 13.35
C CYS A 166 -20.51 7.74 11.82
N VAL A 167 -20.28 8.91 11.22
CA VAL A 167 -20.25 9.07 9.76
C VAL A 167 -19.10 8.27 9.16
N THR A 168 -17.92 8.33 9.77
CA THR A 168 -16.75 7.61 9.27
C THR A 168 -16.96 6.09 9.36
N LYS A 169 -17.46 5.58 10.49
CA LYS A 169 -17.77 4.16 10.64
C LYS A 169 -18.74 3.67 9.57
N ARG A 170 -19.86 4.39 9.38
CA ARG A 170 -20.86 4.04 8.36
C ARG A 170 -20.26 4.05 6.95
N ARG A 171 -19.40 5.02 6.63
CA ARG A 171 -18.70 5.08 5.34
C ARG A 171 -17.80 3.86 5.15
N VAL A 172 -16.99 3.51 6.14
CA VAL A 172 -16.02 2.40 6.05
C VAL A 172 -16.73 1.05 5.98
N GLU A 173 -17.82 0.85 6.73
CA GLU A 173 -18.64 -0.38 6.66
C GLU A 173 -19.34 -0.56 5.30
N ASN A 174 -19.59 0.52 4.56
CA ASN A 174 -20.12 0.44 3.20
C ASN A 174 -19.03 0.12 2.14
N LEU A 175 -17.75 0.39 2.45
CA LEU A 175 -16.65 0.21 1.51
C LEU A 175 -15.97 -1.14 1.66
N PHE A 176 -15.84 -1.63 2.90
CA PHE A 176 -15.02 -2.81 3.20
C PHE A 176 -15.82 -3.87 3.96
N PRO A 177 -15.66 -5.17 3.62
CA PRO A 177 -16.35 -6.25 4.32
C PRO A 177 -15.94 -6.37 5.79
N ALA A 178 -14.70 -5.96 6.10
CA ALA A 178 -14.18 -5.87 7.45
C ALA A 178 -13.06 -4.82 7.48
N TYR A 179 -12.87 -4.18 8.64
CA TYR A 179 -11.74 -3.28 8.85
C TYR A 179 -11.22 -3.34 10.29
N GLU A 180 -9.94 -3.04 10.48
CA GLU A 180 -9.32 -2.79 11.79
C GLU A 180 -8.67 -1.40 11.78
N GLN A 181 -8.85 -0.66 12.87
CA GLN A 181 -8.10 0.57 13.10
C GLN A 181 -6.89 0.24 13.97
N ALA A 182 -5.74 0.75 13.58
CA ALA A 182 -4.53 0.68 14.37
C ALA A 182 -3.90 2.06 14.54
N SER A 183 -3.17 2.24 15.63
CA SER A 183 -2.52 3.50 15.97
C SER A 183 -1.01 3.37 15.81
N LEU A 184 -0.37 4.46 15.37
CA LEU A 184 1.08 4.61 15.31
C LEU A 184 1.49 5.72 16.29
N PRO A 185 2.53 5.54 17.13
CA PRO A 185 2.91 6.50 18.15
C PRO A 185 3.72 7.67 17.57
N CYS A 186 3.23 8.29 16.50
CA CYS A 186 3.92 9.37 15.80
C CYS A 186 2.95 10.29 15.05
N GLY A 187 3.49 11.43 14.59
CA GLY A 187 2.80 12.37 13.73
C GLY A 187 2.90 12.06 12.23
N HIS A 188 2.26 12.92 11.44
CA HIS A 188 2.24 12.78 9.99
C HIS A 188 3.65 12.77 9.37
N GLY A 189 3.91 11.83 8.47
CA GLY A 189 5.19 11.71 7.76
C GLY A 189 6.32 11.00 8.54
N LYS A 190 6.06 10.57 9.78
CA LYS A 190 7.07 9.94 10.65
C LYS A 190 6.99 8.41 10.72
N TYR A 191 6.06 7.78 10.01
CA TYR A 191 5.75 6.34 10.17
C TYR A 191 6.92 5.41 9.84
N PHE A 192 7.80 5.84 8.93
CA PHE A 192 8.97 5.08 8.49
C PHE A 192 10.26 5.56 9.18
N GLU A 193 10.16 6.30 10.28
CA GLU A 193 11.30 6.54 11.18
C GLU A 193 11.58 5.27 11.99
N ALA A 194 12.84 5.07 12.39
CA ALA A 194 13.31 3.80 12.94
C ALA A 194 12.60 3.41 14.24
N GLU A 195 12.21 4.41 15.03
CA GLU A 195 11.44 4.31 16.26
C GLU A 195 9.98 3.91 16.05
N ASN A 196 9.39 4.26 14.90
CA ASN A 196 7.95 4.08 14.64
C ASN A 196 7.66 2.84 13.78
N LEU A 197 8.62 2.48 12.92
CA LEU A 197 8.47 1.39 11.97
C LEU A 197 8.16 0.03 12.62
N PRO A 198 8.72 -0.36 13.78
CA PRO A 198 8.35 -1.61 14.45
C PRO A 198 6.85 -1.70 14.77
N TYR A 199 6.21 -0.58 15.12
CA TYR A 199 4.76 -0.54 15.38
C TYR A 199 3.95 -0.74 14.11
N LEU A 200 4.38 -0.12 13.00
CA LEU A 200 3.74 -0.31 11.71
C LEU A 200 3.82 -1.77 11.23
N ILE A 201 5.00 -2.37 11.30
CA ILE A 201 5.19 -3.78 10.92
C ILE A 201 4.39 -4.71 11.84
N ALA A 202 4.40 -4.48 13.15
CA ALA A 202 3.60 -5.26 14.09
C ALA A 202 2.09 -5.19 13.77
N ASN A 203 1.57 -4.00 13.44
CA ASN A 203 0.18 -3.84 13.02
C ASN A 203 -0.13 -4.63 11.74
N ILE A 204 0.75 -4.57 10.74
CA ILE A 204 0.60 -5.29 9.46
C ILE A 204 0.66 -6.80 9.67
N GLU A 205 1.69 -7.31 10.35
CA GLU A 205 1.87 -8.76 10.58
C GLU A 205 0.76 -9.35 11.47
N LYS A 206 0.33 -8.63 12.50
CA LYS A 206 -0.84 -9.03 13.30
C LYS A 206 -2.08 -9.13 12.41
N PHE A 207 -2.29 -8.15 11.53
CA PHE A 207 -3.44 -8.14 10.64
C PHE A 207 -3.38 -9.30 9.64
N ILE A 208 -2.25 -9.49 8.95
CA ILE A 208 -2.03 -10.61 8.02
C ILE A 208 -2.25 -11.96 8.73
N GLY A 209 -1.60 -12.18 9.87
CA GLY A 209 -1.69 -13.44 10.61
C GLY A 209 -3.11 -13.74 11.13
N SER A 210 -3.89 -12.70 11.47
CA SER A 210 -5.30 -12.88 11.85
C SER A 210 -6.17 -13.37 10.69
N ARG A 211 -5.81 -13.03 9.45
CA ARG A 211 -6.57 -13.40 8.25
C ARG A 211 -6.19 -14.77 7.73
N ILE A 212 -4.90 -15.12 7.71
CA ILE A 212 -4.47 -16.47 7.32
C ILE A 212 -5.15 -17.53 8.19
N ARG A 213 -5.16 -17.34 9.52
CA ARG A 213 -5.82 -18.28 10.45
C ARG A 213 -7.34 -18.37 10.28
N ALA A 214 -7.99 -17.31 9.80
CA ALA A 214 -9.43 -17.31 9.58
C ALA A 214 -9.82 -18.11 8.33
N GLU A 215 -8.95 -18.18 7.33
CA GLU A 215 -9.16 -18.95 6.10
C GLU A 215 -8.90 -20.44 6.30
N GLU A 216 -7.93 -20.82 7.15
CA GLU A 216 -7.67 -22.23 7.50
C GLU A 216 -8.82 -22.90 8.29
N GLN A 217 -9.77 -22.11 8.79
CA GLN A 217 -10.91 -22.56 9.61
C GLN A 217 -12.25 -22.61 8.85
N GLN A 218 -12.27 -22.27 7.55
CA GLN A 218 -13.47 -22.30 6.68
C GLN A 218 -13.44 -23.49 5.74
#